data_AF-A0A819JYH6-F1
#
_entry.id   AF-A0A819JYH6-F1
#
_cell.length_a   1.000
_cell.length_b   1.000
_cell.length_c   1.000
_cell.angle_alpha   90.00
_cell.angle_beta   90.00
_cell.angle_gamma   90.00
#
_symmetry.space_group_name_H-M   'P 1'
#
loop_
_entity.id
_entity.type
_entity.pdbx_description
1 polymer ?
#
loop_
_entity_poly.entity_id
_entity_poly.type
_entity_poly.pdbx_seq_one_letter_code
_entity_poly.pdbx_strand_id
1 'polypeptide(L)'
;MGDIKDICSNKNCINSRCIKYSNNQEGMSFCHCYQRWSGKYCTIQYNCIWGSLCLLSNNVCQLNENSTCYNGGQYPPVDEYLVSDKEFICICPKGYSGEQCKIVDNKIILSFHTDIIMSHSIIVHFVQIIDNTSPENGSTFKNIPINQNSGII
;
A
#
# COMPACT_ATOMS: atom_id res chain seq x y z
N MET A 1 5.91 42.03 28.76
CA MET A 1 6.15 41.52 27.39
C MET A 1 7.01 40.28 27.56
N GLY A 2 6.43 39.08 27.49
CA GLY A 2 7.15 37.81 27.73
C GLY A 2 7.25 37.05 26.42
N ASP A 3 8.47 36.88 25.91
CA ASP A 3 8.75 36.19 24.65
C ASP A 3 8.31 34.73 24.69
N ILE A 4 7.39 34.37 23.80
CA ILE A 4 7.03 32.98 23.52
C ILE A 4 8.24 32.35 22.85
N LYS A 5 9.11 31.70 23.64
CA LYS A 5 10.17 30.84 23.10
C LYS A 5 9.51 29.78 22.24
N ASP A 6 9.71 29.86 20.93
CA ASP A 6 9.19 28.87 20.00
C ASP A 6 9.75 27.50 20.41
N ILE A 7 8.87 26.57 20.77
CA ILE A 7 9.23 25.24 21.30
C ILE A 7 10.02 24.43 20.26
N CYS A 8 9.89 24.74 18.97
CA CYS A 8 10.74 24.16 17.92
C CYS A 8 12.16 24.74 17.90
N SER A 9 12.41 25.91 18.48
CA SER A 9 13.75 26.48 18.63
C SER A 9 14.55 25.83 19.76
N ASN A 10 13.89 25.11 20.69
CA ASN A 10 14.53 24.46 21.83
C ASN A 10 14.74 22.94 21.64
N LYS A 11 14.21 22.32 20.58
CA LYS A 11 14.43 20.90 20.28
C LYS A 11 15.44 20.74 19.14
N ASN A 12 16.53 20.01 19.42
CA ASN A 12 17.55 19.64 18.43
C ASN A 12 17.02 18.57 17.46
N CYS A 13 16.03 18.91 16.64
CA CYS A 13 15.57 18.14 15.51
C CYS A 13 16.58 18.32 14.35
N ILE A 14 17.46 17.35 14.08
CA ILE A 14 18.55 17.55 13.08
C ILE A 14 18.07 17.26 11.65
N ASN A 15 17.69 16.00 11.36
CA ASN A 15 17.29 15.57 10.01
C ASN A 15 15.78 15.43 9.91
N SER A 16 15.05 16.51 10.16
CA SER A 16 13.60 16.42 10.37
C SER A 16 12.87 17.76 10.29
N ARG A 17 11.54 17.68 10.22
CA ARG A 17 10.64 18.80 10.46
C ARG A 17 10.08 18.73 11.88
N CYS A 18 10.16 19.83 12.62
CA CYS A 18 9.45 19.95 13.90
C CYS A 18 7.94 20.16 13.66
N ILE A 19 7.10 19.39 14.36
CA ILE A 19 5.64 19.47 14.29
C ILE A 19 5.10 19.78 15.69
N LYS A 20 4.25 20.80 15.79
CA LYS A 20 3.54 21.18 17.02
C LYS A 20 2.15 20.54 17.02
N TYR A 21 1.70 20.05 18.16
CA TYR A 21 0.32 19.58 18.29
C TYR A 21 -0.64 20.78 18.27
N SER A 22 -1.66 20.72 17.41
CA SER A 22 -2.62 21.81 17.24
C SER A 22 -3.55 22.00 18.44
N ASN A 23 -3.65 21.01 19.34
CA ASN A 23 -4.67 20.96 20.38
C ASN A 23 -4.09 20.78 21.79
N ASN A 24 -2.92 21.38 22.09
CA ASN A 24 -2.26 21.13 23.38
C ASN A 24 -1.87 22.42 24.12
N GLN A 25 -2.37 22.56 25.36
CA GLN A 25 -2.08 23.71 26.23
C GLN A 25 -0.61 23.73 26.72
N GLU A 26 0.07 22.59 26.71
CA GLU A 26 1.48 22.45 27.15
C GLU A 26 2.52 22.69 26.03
N GLY A 27 2.07 23.02 24.82
CA GLY A 27 2.99 23.35 23.72
C GLY A 27 3.91 22.20 23.29
N MET A 28 3.46 20.94 23.41
CA MET A 28 4.27 19.80 22.99
C MET A 28 4.54 19.81 21.48
N SER A 29 5.77 19.43 21.11
CA SER A 29 6.21 19.24 19.72
C SER A 29 6.95 17.91 19.55
N PHE A 30 7.00 17.37 18.34
CA PHE A 30 7.79 16.18 18.00
C PHE A 30 8.57 16.38 16.69
N CYS A 31 9.67 15.65 16.51
CA CYS A 31 10.41 15.66 15.25
C CYS A 31 9.82 14.61 14.29
N HIS A 32 9.41 15.04 13.11
CA HIS A 32 9.07 14.15 12.00
C HIS A 32 10.30 13.98 11.11
N CYS A 33 10.94 12.81 11.21
CA CYS A 33 12.21 12.55 10.54
C CYS A 33 12.07 12.46 9.03
N TYR A 34 13.09 12.93 8.31
CA TYR A 34 13.22 12.68 6.88
C TYR A 34 13.57 11.21 6.61
N GLN A 35 13.38 10.77 5.37
CA GLN A 35 13.74 9.40 4.96
C GLN A 35 15.16 9.05 5.41
N ARG A 36 15.36 7.81 5.90
CA ARG A 36 16.63 7.29 6.44
C ARG A 36 17.07 7.83 7.80
N TRP A 37 16.21 8.57 8.53
CA TRP A 37 16.51 9.07 9.87
C TRP A 37 15.41 8.72 10.89
N SER A 38 15.80 8.28 12.09
CA SER A 38 14.89 7.83 13.14
C SER A 38 15.35 8.28 14.54
N GLY A 39 14.53 7.95 15.54
CA GLY A 39 14.71 8.33 16.94
C GLY A 39 14.05 9.67 17.29
N LYS A 40 13.94 9.95 18.60
CA LYS A 40 13.25 11.13 19.15
C LYS A 40 13.71 12.47 18.55
N TYR A 41 14.99 12.54 18.14
CA TYR A 41 15.63 13.74 17.58
C TYR A 41 16.11 13.54 16.13
N CYS A 42 15.74 12.42 15.49
CA CYS A 42 16.14 12.09 14.12
C CYS A 42 17.66 12.06 13.89
N THR A 43 18.40 11.58 14.90
CA THR A 43 19.87 11.47 14.89
C THR A 43 20.35 10.08 14.51
N ILE A 44 19.46 9.10 14.43
CA ILE A 44 19.81 7.72 14.11
C ILE A 44 19.63 7.55 12.61
N GLN A 45 20.73 7.44 11.87
CA GLN A 45 20.68 7.10 10.46
C GLN A 45 20.39 5.61 10.32
N TYR A 46 19.42 5.27 9.47
CA TYR A 46 19.13 3.89 9.14
C TYR A 46 18.93 3.76 7.63
N ASN A 47 19.37 2.64 7.07
CA ASN A 47 19.04 2.30 5.70
C ASN A 47 17.60 1.74 5.72
N CYS A 48 16.61 2.58 5.45
CA CYS A 48 15.26 2.08 5.14
C CYS A 48 15.37 1.32 3.82
N ILE A 49 15.24 0.00 3.88
CA ILE A 49 15.30 -0.81 2.67
C ILE A 49 13.88 -0.93 2.10
N TRP A 50 12.81 -1.12 2.91
CA TRP A 50 11.42 -1.25 2.40
C TRP A 50 10.31 -0.77 3.36
N GLY A 51 9.19 -0.30 2.78
CA GLY A 51 7.94 0.09 3.46
C GLY A 51 7.84 1.56 3.89
N SER A 52 6.64 2.13 3.96
CA SER A 52 6.40 3.54 4.35
C SER A 52 6.63 3.84 5.83
N LEU A 53 6.62 2.81 6.68
CA LEU A 53 6.83 2.90 8.13
C LEU A 53 8.21 2.38 8.57
N CYS A 54 9.00 1.79 7.66
CA CYS A 54 10.33 1.24 7.92
C CYS A 54 10.40 0.32 9.17
N LEU A 55 9.33 -0.44 9.45
CA LEU A 55 9.26 -1.43 10.53
C LEU A 55 9.73 -2.83 10.09
N LEU A 56 10.02 -3.00 8.80
CA LEU A 56 10.46 -4.26 8.23
C LEU A 56 11.99 -4.31 8.27
N SER A 57 12.54 -5.09 9.21
CA SER A 57 14.00 -5.26 9.39
C SER A 57 14.56 -6.49 8.70
N ASN A 58 13.73 -7.27 7.98
CA ASN A 58 14.15 -8.58 7.50
C ASN A 58 14.75 -8.49 6.09
N ASN A 59 15.93 -9.08 5.95
CA ASN A 59 16.69 -9.15 4.70
C ASN A 59 16.14 -10.22 3.76
N VAL A 60 14.94 -10.75 4.02
CA VAL A 60 14.32 -11.84 3.25
C VAL A 60 13.66 -11.28 1.99
N CYS A 61 14.44 -10.50 1.24
CA CYS A 61 14.54 -10.71 -0.18
C CYS A 61 15.90 -11.40 -0.42
N GLN A 62 16.09 -12.60 0.13
CA GLN A 62 16.93 -13.54 -0.58
C GLN A 62 16.16 -13.82 -1.87
N LEU A 63 16.45 -13.00 -2.88
CA LEU A 63 16.33 -13.37 -4.28
C LEU A 63 17.14 -14.67 -4.40
N ASN A 64 16.50 -15.80 -4.11
CA ASN A 64 16.93 -17.02 -4.75
C ASN A 64 16.91 -16.67 -6.23
N GLU A 65 18.02 -16.84 -6.94
CA GLU A 65 18.20 -16.41 -8.32
C GLU A 65 17.14 -16.98 -9.30
N ASN A 66 16.26 -17.85 -8.80
CA ASN A 66 15.13 -18.47 -9.50
C ASN A 66 13.72 -17.92 -9.17
N SER A 67 13.53 -17.01 -8.19
CA SER A 67 12.20 -16.48 -7.82
C SER A 67 11.88 -15.13 -8.50
N THR A 68 11.59 -15.17 -9.80
CA THR A 68 11.21 -13.96 -10.55
C THR A 68 9.69 -13.70 -10.50
N CYS A 69 9.26 -12.73 -9.70
CA CYS A 69 7.99 -12.05 -9.92
C CYS A 69 8.16 -11.09 -11.12
N TYR A 70 7.32 -11.21 -12.13
CA TYR A 70 7.38 -10.40 -13.35
C TYR A 70 6.55 -9.12 -13.22
N ASN A 71 6.68 -8.22 -14.19
CA ASN A 71 5.84 -7.01 -14.33
C ASN A 71 5.79 -6.12 -13.08
N GLY A 72 6.85 -6.12 -12.25
CA GLY A 72 6.93 -5.34 -11.02
C GLY A 72 6.24 -5.97 -9.81
N GLY A 73 5.96 -7.28 -9.85
CA GLY A 73 5.50 -8.04 -8.70
C GLY A 73 6.48 -8.00 -7.53
N GLN A 74 5.95 -7.98 -6.30
CA GLN A 74 6.73 -7.88 -5.08
C GLN A 74 6.64 -9.16 -4.27
N TYR A 75 7.71 -9.47 -3.54
CA TYR A 75 7.69 -10.58 -2.60
C TYR A 75 7.11 -10.10 -1.25
N PRO A 76 6.12 -10.79 -0.67
CA PRO A 76 5.71 -10.50 0.70
C PRO A 76 6.88 -10.81 1.65
N PRO A 77 7.09 -10.03 2.72
CA PRO A 77 8.04 -10.41 3.77
C PRO A 77 7.62 -11.78 4.31
N VAL A 78 8.50 -12.76 4.22
CA VAL A 78 8.26 -14.08 4.83
C VAL A 78 8.44 -13.92 6.33
N ASP A 79 7.34 -13.82 7.06
CA ASP A 79 7.32 -14.23 8.45
C ASP A 79 7.30 -15.77 8.48
N GLU A 80 8.01 -16.38 9.44
CA GLU A 80 8.23 -17.83 9.61
C GLU A 80 6.94 -18.70 9.68
N TYR A 81 5.76 -18.11 9.54
CA TYR A 81 4.45 -18.76 9.61
C TYR A 81 3.80 -19.08 8.25
N LEU A 82 4.37 -18.65 7.12
CA LEU A 82 3.89 -19.05 5.78
C LEU A 82 4.54 -20.36 5.30
N VAL A 83 4.50 -21.38 6.17
CA VAL A 83 4.80 -22.77 5.80
C VAL A 83 3.57 -23.34 5.10
N SER A 84 3.34 -22.93 3.87
CA SER A 84 2.51 -23.66 2.91
C SER A 84 3.46 -24.12 1.80
N ASP A 85 3.22 -25.28 1.20
CA ASP A 85 4.11 -26.00 0.26
C ASP A 85 4.54 -25.22 -1.01
N LYS A 86 4.30 -23.91 -1.07
CA LYS A 86 4.75 -23.02 -2.14
C LYS A 86 6.04 -22.33 -1.72
N GLU A 87 7.11 -22.66 -2.45
CA GLU A 87 8.45 -22.08 -2.28
C GLU A 87 8.48 -20.55 -2.48
N PHE A 88 7.46 -19.97 -3.12
CA PHE A 88 7.32 -18.52 -3.24
C PHE A 88 5.89 -18.01 -3.48
N ILE A 89 5.65 -16.75 -3.12
CA ILE A 89 4.40 -16.00 -3.37
C ILE A 89 4.76 -14.64 -3.98
N CYS A 90 4.07 -14.23 -5.04
CA CYS A 90 4.18 -12.87 -5.60
C CYS A 90 2.91 -12.05 -5.31
N ILE A 91 3.09 -10.81 -4.87
CA ILE A 91 2.06 -9.77 -4.84
C ILE A 91 2.11 -9.04 -6.19
N CYS A 92 1.08 -9.24 -7.01
CA CYS A 92 1.04 -8.64 -8.34
C CYS A 92 0.50 -7.21 -8.34
N PRO A 93 1.11 -6.29 -9.11
CA PRO A 93 0.54 -4.97 -9.31
C PRO A 93 -0.75 -5.06 -10.13
N LYS A 94 -1.59 -4.02 -10.02
CA LYS A 94 -2.85 -3.94 -10.74
C LYS A 94 -2.64 -4.11 -12.25
N GLY A 95 -3.41 -5.02 -12.87
CA GLY A 95 -3.31 -5.31 -14.29
C GLY A 95 -2.48 -6.55 -14.61
N TYR A 96 -1.96 -7.25 -13.59
CA TYR A 96 -1.24 -8.50 -13.73
C TYR A 96 -1.67 -9.53 -12.69
N SER A 97 -1.67 -10.81 -13.08
CA SER A 97 -2.09 -11.94 -12.25
C SER A 97 -1.21 -13.18 -12.45
N GLY A 98 -1.52 -14.23 -11.68
CA GLY A 98 -0.81 -15.51 -11.65
C GLY A 98 0.31 -15.53 -10.61
N GLU A 99 0.83 -16.73 -10.31
CA GLU A 99 1.81 -16.93 -9.23
C GLU A 99 3.10 -16.13 -9.41
N GLN A 100 3.44 -15.77 -10.66
CA GLN A 100 4.61 -14.98 -11.02
C GLN A 100 4.24 -13.63 -11.66
N CYS A 101 2.97 -13.21 -11.62
CA CYS A 101 2.50 -11.97 -12.23
C CYS A 101 2.75 -11.86 -13.75
N LYS A 102 2.81 -13.00 -14.46
CA LYS A 102 3.03 -13.06 -15.91
C LYS A 102 1.76 -12.79 -16.73
N ILE A 103 0.61 -13.07 -16.16
CA ILE A 103 -0.67 -12.97 -16.85
C ILE A 103 -1.06 -11.50 -16.87
N VAL A 104 -1.36 -10.95 -18.05
CA VAL A 104 -1.93 -9.61 -18.16
C VAL A 104 -3.42 -9.73 -17.89
N ASP A 105 -3.93 -8.95 -16.95
CA ASP A 105 -5.35 -8.98 -16.61
C ASP A 105 -6.20 -8.45 -17.76
N ASN A 106 -7.28 -9.15 -18.04
CA ASN A 106 -8.32 -8.62 -18.92
C ASN A 106 -9.02 -7.44 -18.23
N LYS A 107 -9.36 -6.42 -19.02
CA LYS A 107 -10.09 -5.25 -18.53
C LYS A 107 -11.53 -5.35 -18.98
N ILE A 108 -12.45 -5.22 -18.03
CA ILE A 108 -13.87 -5.06 -18.36
C ILE A 108 -14.21 -3.58 -18.20
N ILE A 109 -14.56 -2.94 -19.31
CA ILE A 109 -14.97 -1.54 -19.33
C ILE A 109 -16.49 -1.51 -19.27
N LEU A 110 -17.05 -1.05 -18.16
CA LEU A 110 -18.48 -0.75 -18.06
C LEU A 110 -18.68 0.71 -18.39
N SER A 111 -19.58 0.98 -19.32
CA SER A 111 -20.01 2.34 -19.67
C SER A 111 -21.52 2.43 -19.56
N PHE A 112 -22.00 3.45 -18.85
CA PHE A 112 -23.43 3.67 -18.64
C PHE A 112 -23.88 4.84 -19.48
N HIS A 113 -25.07 4.71 -20.05
CA HIS A 113 -25.71 5.80 -20.77
C HIS A 113 -26.15 6.88 -19.76
N THR A 114 -26.26 8.13 -20.22
CA THR A 114 -26.44 9.33 -19.37
C THR A 114 -27.77 9.37 -18.62
N ASP A 115 -28.72 8.53 -18.99
CA ASP A 115 -30.05 8.37 -18.39
C ASP A 115 -30.06 7.40 -17.19
N ILE A 116 -28.98 6.65 -16.97
CA ILE A 116 -28.83 5.77 -15.82
C ILE A 116 -28.22 6.55 -14.66
N ILE A 117 -28.97 6.73 -13.57
CA ILE A 117 -28.46 7.32 -12.34
C ILE A 117 -27.47 6.33 -11.69
N MET A 118 -26.18 6.65 -11.77
CA MET A 118 -25.12 5.78 -11.28
C MET A 118 -24.87 6.00 -9.79
N SER A 119 -24.79 4.91 -9.04
CA SER A 119 -24.28 4.94 -7.67
C SER A 119 -22.76 5.14 -7.68
N HIS A 120 -22.23 5.81 -6.66
CA HIS A 120 -20.78 6.05 -6.47
C HIS A 120 -19.94 4.76 -6.35
N SER A 121 -20.60 3.60 -6.30
CA SER A 121 -19.97 2.30 -6.21
C SER A 121 -20.77 1.21 -6.91
N ILE A 122 -20.07 0.24 -7.49
CA ILE A 122 -20.63 -0.99 -8.07
C ILE A 122 -20.00 -2.20 -7.39
N ILE A 123 -20.81 -3.22 -7.15
CA ILE A 123 -20.37 -4.57 -6.82
C ILE A 123 -20.62 -5.44 -8.06
N VAL A 124 -19.60 -6.17 -8.49
CA VAL A 124 -19.62 -7.03 -9.66
C VAL A 124 -19.45 -8.46 -9.19
N HIS A 125 -20.40 -9.32 -9.55
CA HIS A 125 -20.36 -10.75 -9.25
C HIS A 125 -19.93 -11.51 -10.50
N PHE A 126 -18.89 -12.32 -10.37
CA PHE A 126 -18.44 -13.25 -11.40
C PHE A 126 -18.90 -14.65 -11.01
N VAL A 127 -19.57 -15.33 -11.93
CA VAL A 127 -19.99 -16.72 -11.76
C VAL A 127 -19.39 -17.51 -12.91
N GLN A 128 -18.42 -18.38 -12.60
CA GLN A 128 -17.80 -19.25 -13.58
C GLN A 128 -18.51 -20.60 -13.58
N ILE A 129 -19.00 -21.01 -14.75
CA ILE A 129 -19.66 -22.30 -14.96
C ILE A 129 -18.73 -23.15 -15.83
N ILE A 130 -18.25 -24.26 -15.29
CA ILE A 130 -17.50 -25.28 -16.01
C ILE A 130 -18.34 -26.56 -15.96
N ASP A 131 -18.49 -27.22 -17.12
CA ASP A 131 -19.27 -28.46 -17.20
C ASP A 131 -18.75 -29.49 -16.21
N ASN A 132 -19.66 -30.15 -15.48
CA ASN A 132 -19.37 -31.14 -14.43
C ASN A 132 -18.62 -30.65 -13.18
N THR A 133 -18.54 -29.35 -12.90
CA THR A 133 -18.05 -28.83 -11.60
C THR A 133 -19.07 -27.92 -10.92
N SER A 134 -18.92 -27.71 -9.61
CA SER A 134 -19.69 -26.68 -8.91
C SER A 134 -19.33 -25.29 -9.47
N PRO A 135 -20.31 -24.38 -9.59
CA PRO A 135 -20.04 -23.00 -9.99
C PRO A 135 -19.06 -22.33 -9.02
N GLU A 136 -18.07 -21.62 -9.57
CA GLU A 136 -17.17 -20.79 -8.77
C GLU A 136 -17.65 -19.34 -8.77
N ASN A 137 -17.70 -18.72 -7.58
CA ASN A 137 -18.20 -17.38 -7.39
C ASN A 137 -17.09 -16.43 -6.95
N GLY A 138 -16.96 -15.30 -7.65
CA GLY A 138 -16.08 -14.19 -7.31
C GLY A 138 -16.88 -12.90 -7.15
N SER A 139 -16.39 -11.97 -6.35
CA SER A 139 -17.01 -10.64 -6.23
C SER A 139 -15.95 -9.57 -6.10
N THR A 140 -16.15 -8.45 -6.78
CA THR A 140 -15.28 -7.27 -6.67
C THR A 140 -16.11 -6.01 -6.52
N PHE A 141 -15.54 -5.02 -5.83
CA PHE A 141 -16.16 -3.74 -5.59
C PHE A 141 -15.32 -2.65 -6.26
N LYS A 142 -15.99 -1.70 -6.93
CA LYS A 142 -15.35 -0.54 -7.54
C LYS A 142 -16.10 0.73 -7.20
N ASN A 143 -15.35 1.77 -6.83
CA ASN A 143 -15.85 3.13 -6.77
C ASN A 143 -15.80 3.78 -8.15
N ILE A 144 -16.82 4.58 -8.46
CA ILE A 144 -16.88 5.36 -9.71
C ILE A 144 -16.76 6.84 -9.33
N PRO A 145 -15.78 7.56 -9.87
CA PRO A 145 -15.65 8.99 -9.64
C PRO A 145 -16.91 9.75 -10.09
N ILE A 146 -17.30 10.78 -9.34
CA ILE A 146 -18.54 11.57 -9.48
C ILE A 146 -18.73 12.19 -10.89
N ASN A 147 -17.65 12.27 -11.69
CA ASN A 147 -17.64 12.89 -13.02
C ASN A 147 -17.28 11.90 -14.15
N GLN A 148 -17.47 10.59 -13.93
CA GLN A 148 -17.19 9.57 -14.94
C GLN A 148 -18.41 8.70 -15.21
N ASN A 149 -18.70 8.47 -16.49
CA ASN A 149 -19.78 7.58 -16.92
C ASN A 149 -19.30 6.14 -17.19
N SER A 150 -18.03 5.87 -16.90
CA SER A 150 -17.39 4.58 -17.17
C SER A 150 -16.47 4.16 -16.03
N GLY A 151 -16.45 2.87 -15.72
CA GLY A 151 -15.53 2.25 -14.76
C GLY A 151 -14.74 1.13 -15.42
N ILE A 152 -13.46 1.00 -15.05
CA ILE A 152 -12.61 -0.12 -15.44
C ILE A 152 -12.56 -1.09 -14.24
N ILE A 153 -13.11 -2.28 -14.45
CA ILE A 153 -13.06 -3.37 -13.47
C ILE A 153 -11.74 -4.12 -13.63
#